data_AF-A0A9W4XSL8-F1
#
_entry.id   AF-A0A9W4XSL8-F1
#
_cell.length_a   1.000
_cell.length_b   1.000
_cell.length_c   1.000
_cell.angle_alpha   90.00
_cell.angle_beta   90.00
_cell.angle_gamma   90.00
#
_symmetry.space_group_name_H-M   'P 1'
#
loop_
_entity.id
_entity.type
_entity.pdbx_description
1 polymer ?
#
loop_
_entity_poly.entity_id
_entity_poly.type
_entity_poly.pdbx_seq_one_letter_code
_entity_poly.pdbx_strand_id
1 'polypeptide(L)'
;MKRLSKPHASQPNFSWDTPSAALTAKKRMIQLPLDDSLPDEDQVIFVNESLWVPVSCVNGNIHILPGIPRLFESMLDGLRPRLLPRLTDPEGKGVLRILISTPMAESTIAEYLTQLAAKTEAKGVKVGSYPRWQKNRNTVTLVGRDGEFMESLVPEVEEAVQGRRVAVEGEDDSDSGEAEDSKPAAG
;
A
#
# COMPACT_ATOMS: atom_id res chain seq x y z
N MET A 1 -11.50 -14.70 21.82
CA MET A 1 -10.13 -14.24 22.16
C MET A 1 -9.25 -15.29 22.86
N LYS A 2 -9.65 -15.90 24.00
CA LYS A 2 -8.81 -16.91 24.72
C LYS A 2 -8.30 -18.04 23.81
N ARG A 3 -9.17 -18.61 22.97
CA ARG A 3 -8.84 -19.66 21.98
C ARG A 3 -7.79 -19.26 20.95
N LEU A 4 -7.77 -17.98 20.54
CA LEU A 4 -6.94 -17.48 19.44
C LEU A 4 -5.68 -16.75 19.93
N SER A 5 -5.59 -16.47 21.23
CA SER A 5 -4.48 -15.75 21.83
C SER A 5 -3.25 -16.64 21.93
N LYS A 6 -2.21 -16.31 21.17
CA LYS A 6 -0.89 -16.94 21.32
C LYS A 6 -0.11 -16.27 22.46
N PRO A 7 0.64 -17.04 23.27
CA PRO A 7 1.56 -16.46 24.25
C PRO A 7 2.54 -15.51 23.55
N HIS A 8 2.74 -14.32 24.11
CA HIS A 8 3.70 -13.37 23.59
C HIS A 8 5.01 -13.50 24.38
N ALA A 9 6.16 -13.47 23.70
CA ALA A 9 7.46 -13.66 24.35
C ALA A 9 7.73 -12.66 25.48
N SER A 10 7.22 -11.43 25.37
CA SER A 10 7.32 -10.40 26.42
C SER A 10 6.33 -10.56 27.58
N GLN A 11 5.41 -11.52 27.53
CA GLN A 11 4.43 -11.79 28.58
C GLN A 11 4.37 -13.31 28.92
N PRO A 12 5.48 -13.89 29.40
CA PRO A 12 5.58 -15.34 29.60
C PRO A 12 4.61 -15.88 30.67
N ASN A 13 4.24 -15.05 31.66
CA ASN A 13 3.40 -15.44 32.80
C ASN A 13 1.95 -14.94 32.68
N PHE A 14 1.48 -14.62 31.47
CA PHE A 14 0.12 -14.13 31.28
C PHE A 14 -0.92 -15.23 31.55
N SER A 15 -1.93 -14.94 32.39
CA SER A 15 -3.05 -15.83 32.70
C SER A 15 -4.38 -15.20 32.27
N TRP A 16 -5.22 -15.99 31.60
CA TRP A 16 -6.60 -15.62 31.27
C TRP A 16 -7.55 -15.73 32.47
N ASP A 17 -7.14 -16.48 33.49
CA ASP A 17 -7.98 -16.89 34.62
C ASP A 17 -7.66 -16.10 35.90
N THR A 18 -6.62 -15.26 35.87
CA THR A 18 -6.19 -14.43 37.01
C THR A 18 -6.35 -12.94 36.68
N PRO A 19 -7.11 -12.17 37.49
CA PRO A 19 -7.22 -10.72 37.31
C PRO A 19 -5.86 -10.03 37.27
N SER A 20 -5.62 -9.23 36.23
CA SER A 20 -4.38 -8.46 36.06
C SER A 20 -4.62 -7.27 35.13
N ALA A 21 -3.75 -6.25 35.20
CA ALA A 21 -3.78 -5.12 34.27
C ALA A 21 -3.63 -5.59 32.80
N ALA A 22 -2.80 -6.59 32.55
CA ALA A 22 -2.62 -7.20 31.22
C ALA A 22 -3.90 -7.88 30.72
N LEU A 23 -4.63 -8.60 31.59
CA LEU A 23 -5.91 -9.22 31.23
C LEU A 23 -6.96 -8.16 30.89
N THR A 24 -7.04 -7.11 31.71
CA THR A 24 -7.93 -5.97 31.45
C THR A 24 -7.61 -5.29 30.12
N ALA A 25 -6.32 -5.03 29.84
CA ALA A 25 -5.88 -4.44 28.58
C ALA A 25 -6.25 -5.31 27.37
N LYS A 26 -6.02 -6.63 27.44
CA LYS A 26 -6.45 -7.56 26.37
C LYS A 26 -7.96 -7.55 26.20
N LYS A 27 -8.74 -7.59 27.28
CA LYS A 27 -10.22 -7.55 27.21
C LYS A 27 -10.75 -6.28 26.53
N ARG A 28 -10.09 -5.13 26.69
CA ARG A 28 -10.47 -3.89 25.96
C ARG A 28 -10.34 -4.03 24.44
N MET A 29 -9.44 -4.87 23.94
CA MET A 29 -9.26 -5.08 22.49
C MET A 29 -10.46 -5.77 21.80
N ILE A 30 -11.40 -6.33 22.58
CA ILE A 30 -12.65 -6.92 22.06
C ILE A 30 -13.88 -6.13 22.49
N GLN A 31 -13.70 -4.94 23.07
CA GLN A 31 -14.80 -4.00 23.28
C GLN A 31 -14.99 -3.25 21.98
N LEU A 32 -15.86 -3.80 21.13
CA LEU A 32 -16.15 -3.27 19.81
C LEU A 32 -17.43 -2.42 19.87
N PRO A 33 -17.53 -1.36 19.04
CA PRO A 33 -18.78 -0.63 18.86
C PRO A 33 -19.77 -1.51 18.07
N LEU A 34 -20.62 -2.23 18.79
CA LEU A 34 -21.65 -3.10 18.21
C LEU A 34 -23.01 -2.40 18.19
N ASP A 35 -23.80 -2.72 17.18
CA ASP A 35 -25.22 -2.41 17.04
C ASP A 35 -26.02 -3.71 17.20
N ASP A 36 -26.82 -3.80 18.25
CA ASP A 36 -27.63 -4.99 18.57
C ASP A 36 -28.69 -5.32 17.51
N SER A 37 -28.98 -4.37 16.59
CA SER A 37 -29.91 -4.59 15.47
C SER A 37 -29.27 -5.30 14.28
N LEU A 38 -27.95 -5.44 14.25
CA LEU A 38 -27.20 -6.06 13.17
C LEU A 38 -26.58 -7.40 13.63
N PRO A 39 -26.42 -8.38 12.71
CA PRO A 39 -25.74 -9.64 13.05
C PRO A 39 -24.28 -9.43 13.46
N ASP A 40 -23.82 -10.15 14.49
CA ASP A 40 -22.42 -10.11 14.94
C ASP A 40 -21.41 -10.43 13.82
N GLU A 41 -21.75 -11.36 12.92
CA GLU A 41 -20.89 -11.80 11.82
C GLU A 41 -20.63 -10.72 10.75
N ASP A 42 -21.44 -9.67 10.75
CA ASP A 42 -21.28 -8.50 9.87
C ASP A 42 -20.53 -7.35 10.55
N GLN A 43 -20.36 -7.43 11.87
CA GLN A 43 -19.72 -6.40 12.69
C GLN A 43 -18.37 -6.85 13.27
N VAL A 44 -18.18 -8.16 13.46
CA VAL A 44 -17.02 -8.80 14.07
C VAL A 44 -16.44 -9.81 13.09
N ILE A 45 -15.67 -9.32 12.12
CA ILE A 45 -15.25 -10.10 10.96
C ILE A 45 -13.89 -10.75 11.25
N PHE A 46 -13.89 -12.07 11.45
CA PHE A 46 -12.67 -12.87 11.50
C PHE A 46 -12.22 -13.26 10.10
N VAL A 47 -11.22 -12.54 9.60
CA VAL A 47 -10.69 -12.70 8.24
C VAL A 47 -9.64 -13.80 8.11
N ASN A 48 -9.12 -14.29 9.25
CA ASN A 48 -8.13 -15.34 9.31
C ASN A 48 -8.19 -16.04 10.67
N GLU A 49 -8.34 -17.36 10.67
CA GLU A 49 -8.47 -18.17 11.90
C GLU A 49 -7.22 -18.14 12.80
N SER A 50 -6.07 -17.77 12.25
CA SER A 50 -4.81 -17.67 12.99
C SER A 50 -4.61 -16.31 13.68
N LEU A 51 -5.46 -15.32 13.40
CA LEU A 51 -5.40 -13.99 13.99
C LEU A 51 -6.31 -13.89 15.22
N TRP A 52 -5.81 -13.26 16.28
CA TRP A 52 -6.54 -13.12 17.54
C TRP A 52 -7.51 -11.93 17.55
N VAL A 53 -7.40 -11.04 16.56
CA VAL A 53 -8.14 -9.78 16.45
C VAL A 53 -9.03 -9.80 15.20
N PRO A 54 -10.33 -9.45 15.32
CA PRO A 54 -11.22 -9.31 14.18
C PRO A 54 -11.10 -7.91 13.56
N VAL A 55 -11.60 -7.76 12.33
CA VAL A 55 -11.97 -6.44 11.79
C VAL A 55 -13.29 -6.04 12.43
N SER A 56 -13.35 -4.85 13.03
CA SER A 56 -14.61 -4.28 13.49
C SER A 56 -15.24 -3.48 12.35
N CYS A 57 -16.46 -3.86 11.97
CA CYS A 57 -17.22 -3.21 10.93
C CYS A 57 -18.43 -2.49 11.55
N VAL A 58 -18.45 -1.16 11.43
CA VAL A 58 -19.54 -0.32 11.94
C VAL A 58 -20.42 0.12 10.77
N ASN A 59 -21.74 0.07 10.96
CA ASN A 59 -22.72 0.51 9.95
C ASN A 59 -22.58 -0.21 8.58
N GLY A 60 -21.96 -1.40 8.56
CA GLY A 60 -21.72 -2.19 7.35
C GLY A 60 -20.74 -1.58 6.33
N ASN A 61 -20.12 -0.43 6.62
CA ASN A 61 -19.25 0.27 5.68
C ASN A 61 -17.96 0.85 6.30
N ILE A 62 -17.87 1.00 7.62
CA ILE A 62 -16.67 1.51 8.29
C ILE A 62 -15.88 0.33 8.84
N HIS A 63 -14.74 0.02 8.23
CA HIS A 63 -13.88 -1.10 8.65
C HIS A 63 -12.70 -0.55 9.46
N ILE A 64 -12.56 -1.00 10.70
CA ILE A 64 -11.49 -0.60 11.62
C ILE A 64 -10.43 -1.70 11.61
N LEU A 65 -9.23 -1.34 11.17
CA LEU A 65 -8.05 -2.22 11.09
C LEU A 65 -6.94 -1.74 12.05
N PRO A 66 -6.04 -2.63 12.50
CA PRO A 66 -4.93 -2.26 13.38
C PRO A 66 -3.88 -1.43 12.64
N GLY A 67 -3.16 -0.57 13.36
CA GLY A 67 -2.09 0.27 12.79
C GLY A 67 -0.75 -0.44 12.54
N ILE A 68 -0.64 -1.74 12.84
CA ILE A 68 0.60 -2.51 12.61
C ILE A 68 0.63 -2.92 11.13
N PRO A 69 1.61 -2.46 10.31
CA PRO A 69 1.54 -2.60 8.85
C PRO A 69 1.30 -4.03 8.35
N ARG A 70 2.11 -5.00 8.80
CA ARG A 70 1.96 -6.40 8.37
C ARG A 70 0.64 -7.04 8.78
N LEU A 71 0.11 -6.64 9.94
CA LEU A 71 -1.18 -7.15 10.43
C LEU A 71 -2.33 -6.50 9.67
N PHE A 72 -2.24 -5.19 9.40
CA PHE A 72 -3.16 -4.47 8.54
C PHE A 72 -3.26 -5.13 7.17
N GLU A 73 -2.12 -5.34 6.50
CA GLU A 73 -2.05 -5.98 5.17
C GLU A 73 -2.69 -7.37 5.19
N SER A 74 -2.30 -8.22 6.14
CA SER A 74 -2.88 -9.57 6.27
C SER A 74 -4.39 -9.54 6.50
N MET A 75 -4.89 -8.60 7.30
CA MET A 75 -6.33 -8.47 7.55
C MET A 75 -7.07 -7.92 6.33
N LEU A 76 -6.48 -6.97 5.61
CA LEU A 76 -7.03 -6.40 4.38
C LEU A 76 -7.11 -7.46 3.27
N ASP A 77 -6.10 -8.31 3.13
CA ASP A 77 -6.11 -9.42 2.18
C ASP A 77 -7.22 -10.42 2.51
N GLY A 78 -7.41 -10.75 3.79
CA GLY A 78 -8.51 -11.61 4.23
C GLY A 78 -9.91 -10.99 4.04
N LEU A 79 -10.01 -9.65 3.94
CA LEU A 79 -11.27 -8.97 3.61
C LEU A 79 -11.63 -9.02 2.11
N ARG A 80 -10.70 -9.39 1.21
CA ARG A 80 -10.93 -9.37 -0.25
C ARG A 80 -12.26 -10.01 -0.68
N PRO A 81 -12.67 -11.20 -0.20
CA PRO A 81 -13.95 -11.81 -0.62
C PRO A 81 -15.18 -10.95 -0.30
N ARG A 82 -15.13 -10.12 0.76
CA ARG A 82 -16.20 -9.20 1.13
C ARG A 82 -16.12 -7.85 0.40
N LEU A 83 -14.92 -7.41 0.02
CA LEU A 83 -14.71 -6.11 -0.60
C LEU A 83 -14.83 -6.14 -2.13
N LEU A 84 -14.33 -7.19 -2.79
CA LEU A 84 -14.32 -7.29 -4.27
C LEU A 84 -15.71 -7.09 -4.90
N PRO A 85 -16.81 -7.68 -4.40
CA PRO A 85 -18.15 -7.46 -4.97
C PRO A 85 -18.65 -6.02 -4.86
N ARG A 86 -18.02 -5.20 -3.99
CA ARG A 86 -18.38 -3.79 -3.76
C ARG A 86 -17.55 -2.82 -4.60
N LEU A 87 -16.49 -3.31 -5.26
CA LEU A 87 -15.65 -2.48 -6.12
C LEU A 87 -16.33 -2.26 -7.48
N THR A 88 -16.05 -1.12 -8.09
CA THR A 88 -16.50 -0.82 -9.47
C THR A 88 -15.94 -1.80 -10.50
N ASP A 89 -14.84 -2.46 -10.17
CA ASP A 89 -14.22 -3.54 -10.96
C ASP A 89 -14.12 -4.82 -10.09
N PRO A 90 -15.16 -5.66 -10.10
CA PRO A 90 -15.21 -6.88 -9.28
C PRO A 90 -14.19 -7.95 -9.68
N GLU A 91 -13.69 -7.92 -10.93
CA GLU A 91 -12.62 -8.82 -11.39
C GLU A 91 -11.25 -8.44 -10.81
N GLY A 92 -11.16 -7.27 -10.15
CA GLY A 92 -9.95 -6.83 -9.47
C GLY A 92 -8.80 -6.54 -10.42
N LYS A 93 -9.07 -6.26 -11.69
CA LYS A 93 -8.05 -5.78 -12.65
C LYS A 93 -7.47 -4.45 -12.18
N GLY A 94 -8.27 -3.67 -11.45
CA GLY A 94 -7.82 -2.55 -10.63
C GLY A 94 -7.26 -1.41 -11.47
N VAL A 95 -6.35 -0.65 -10.85
CA VAL A 95 -5.56 0.37 -11.53
C VAL A 95 -4.17 -0.21 -11.76
N LEU A 96 -3.73 -0.24 -13.01
CA LEU A 96 -2.37 -0.61 -13.38
C LEU A 96 -1.43 0.54 -13.01
N ARG A 97 -0.25 0.20 -12.50
CA ARG A 97 0.87 1.12 -12.30
C ARG A 97 2.07 0.61 -13.07
N ILE A 98 2.58 1.41 -14.00
CA ILE A 98 3.84 1.15 -14.70
C ILE A 98 4.89 2.09 -14.12
N LEU A 99 6.07 1.53 -13.81
CA LEU A 99 7.22 2.27 -13.28
C LEU A 99 8.33 2.29 -14.32
N ILE A 100 8.87 3.47 -14.59
CA ILE A 100 10.00 3.66 -15.50
C ILE A 100 11.07 4.42 -14.72
N SER A 101 12.17 3.74 -14.44
CA SER A 101 13.35 4.31 -13.77
C SER A 101 14.13 5.13 -14.78
N THR A 102 14.52 6.36 -14.43
CA THR A 102 15.23 7.29 -15.31
C THR A 102 16.44 7.91 -14.61
N PRO A 103 17.58 8.06 -15.29
CA PRO A 103 18.71 8.84 -14.79
C PRO A 103 18.49 10.36 -14.89
N MET A 104 17.44 10.80 -15.59
CA MET A 104 17.23 12.22 -15.87
C MET A 104 16.64 12.95 -14.66
N ALA A 105 17.10 14.19 -14.44
CA ALA A 105 16.53 15.07 -13.44
C ALA A 105 15.08 15.44 -13.79
N GLU A 106 14.25 15.65 -12.77
CA GLU A 106 12.83 15.98 -12.94
C GLU A 106 12.62 17.23 -13.79
N SER A 107 13.42 18.27 -13.59
CA SER A 107 13.38 19.49 -14.40
C SER A 107 13.59 19.24 -15.89
N THR A 108 14.40 18.23 -16.26
CA THR A 108 14.70 17.89 -17.66
C THR A 108 13.52 17.19 -18.34
N ILE A 109 12.75 16.40 -17.61
CA ILE A 109 11.63 15.62 -18.16
C ILE A 109 10.26 16.27 -17.94
N ALA A 110 10.18 17.35 -17.15
CA ALA A 110 8.92 17.98 -16.74
C ALA A 110 8.03 18.41 -17.92
N GLU A 111 8.63 19.00 -18.97
CA GLU A 111 7.88 19.42 -20.16
C GLU A 111 7.28 18.21 -20.88
N TYR A 112 8.08 17.18 -21.12
CA TYR A 112 7.62 15.93 -21.72
C TYR A 112 6.49 15.28 -20.92
N LEU A 113 6.66 15.15 -19.59
CA LEU A 113 5.64 14.56 -18.72
C LEU A 113 4.33 15.38 -18.74
N THR A 114 4.42 16.70 -18.86
CA THR A 114 3.24 17.58 -18.99
C THR A 114 2.49 17.30 -20.29
N GLN A 115 3.21 17.17 -21.41
CA GLN A 115 2.61 16.83 -22.70
C GLN A 115 2.00 15.42 -22.70
N LEU A 116 2.69 14.45 -22.10
CA LEU A 116 2.21 13.08 -21.94
C LEU A 116 0.95 13.03 -21.06
N ALA A 117 0.90 13.80 -19.98
CA ALA A 117 -0.29 13.90 -19.14
C ALA A 117 -1.49 14.41 -19.94
N ALA A 118 -1.32 15.47 -20.73
CA ALA A 118 -2.38 16.02 -21.58
C ALA A 118 -2.84 15.02 -22.67
N LYS A 119 -1.89 14.33 -23.32
CA LYS A 119 -2.17 13.30 -24.34
C LYS A 119 -2.99 12.14 -23.78
N THR A 120 -2.76 11.77 -22.52
CA THR A 120 -3.31 10.56 -21.90
C THR A 120 -4.51 10.82 -20.99
N GLU A 121 -4.85 12.08 -20.75
CA GLU A 121 -5.96 12.50 -19.88
C GLU A 121 -7.31 11.94 -20.32
N ALA A 122 -7.61 11.96 -21.62
CA ALA A 122 -8.86 11.42 -22.18
C ALA A 122 -9.03 9.91 -21.95
N LYS A 123 -7.92 9.19 -21.70
CA LYS A 123 -7.89 7.77 -21.35
C LYS A 123 -7.83 7.53 -19.84
N GLY A 124 -7.86 8.60 -19.04
CA GLY A 124 -7.85 8.53 -17.58
C GLY A 124 -6.51 8.09 -16.99
N VAL A 125 -5.41 8.20 -17.72
CA VAL A 125 -4.07 7.89 -17.21
C VAL A 125 -3.52 9.09 -16.45
N LYS A 126 -2.93 8.82 -15.28
CA LYS A 126 -2.20 9.81 -14.48
C LYS A 126 -0.70 9.57 -14.67
N VAL A 127 -0.01 10.65 -15.00
CA VAL A 127 1.44 10.68 -15.21
C VAL A 127 2.07 11.44 -14.06
N GLY A 128 3.15 10.92 -13.49
CA GLY A 128 3.90 11.62 -12.44
C GLY A 128 5.33 11.14 -12.32
N SER A 129 6.20 11.99 -11.80
CA SER A 129 7.59 11.69 -11.42
C SER A 129 7.73 11.69 -9.90
N TYR A 130 8.52 10.76 -9.38
CA TYR A 130 8.86 10.66 -7.96
C TYR A 130 10.39 10.69 -7.82
N PRO A 131 10.98 11.84 -7.43
CA PRO A 131 12.39 11.90 -7.12
C PRO A 131 12.69 11.13 -5.84
N ARG A 132 13.85 10.48 -5.80
CA ARG A 132 14.26 9.62 -4.69
C ARG A 132 15.43 10.24 -3.93
N TRP A 133 15.27 10.35 -2.62
CA TRP A 133 16.30 10.93 -1.75
C TRP A 133 17.60 10.12 -1.81
N GLN A 134 18.74 10.80 -1.99
CA GLN A 134 20.07 10.19 -2.09
C GLN A 134 20.19 9.11 -3.18
N LYS A 135 19.35 9.16 -4.22
CA LYS A 135 19.45 8.26 -5.37
C LYS A 135 19.65 9.05 -6.64
N ASN A 136 20.44 8.48 -7.55
CA ASN A 136 20.78 9.12 -8.83
C ASN A 136 19.70 8.91 -9.91
N ARG A 137 18.58 8.27 -9.57
CA ARG A 137 17.54 7.87 -10.52
C ARG A 137 16.15 8.20 -9.98
N ASN A 138 15.34 8.85 -10.82
CA ASN A 138 13.94 9.18 -10.54
C ASN A 138 13.02 8.08 -11.09
N THR A 139 11.78 8.02 -10.58
CA THR A 139 10.78 7.07 -11.07
C THR A 139 9.63 7.81 -11.76
N VAL A 140 9.44 7.59 -13.05
CA VAL A 140 8.22 8.00 -13.77
C VAL A 140 7.15 6.92 -13.59
N THR A 141 5.92 7.36 -13.37
CA THR A 141 4.77 6.51 -13.11
C THR A 141 3.65 6.83 -14.08
N LEU A 142 3.08 5.76 -14.66
CA LEU A 142 1.82 5.80 -15.38
C LEU A 142 0.81 5.01 -14.57
N VAL A 143 -0.34 5.61 -14.27
CA VAL A 143 -1.39 5.01 -13.42
C VAL A 143 -2.74 5.12 -14.12
N GLY A 144 -3.39 4.00 -14.42
CA GLY A 144 -4.64 3.99 -15.19
C GLY A 144 -5.30 2.63 -15.28
N ARG A 145 -6.40 2.53 -16.03
CA ARG A 145 -7.18 1.27 -16.19
C ARG A 145 -7.03 0.62 -17.57
N ASP A 146 -6.69 1.42 -18.59
CA ASP A 146 -6.50 0.95 -19.97
C ASP A 146 -5.07 0.38 -20.11
N GLY A 147 -4.91 -0.88 -19.69
CA GLY A 147 -3.60 -1.54 -19.65
C GLY A 147 -2.92 -1.63 -21.01
N GLU A 148 -3.65 -2.00 -22.07
CA GLU A 148 -3.10 -2.09 -23.43
C GLU A 148 -2.61 -0.72 -23.93
N PHE A 149 -3.39 0.34 -23.70
CA PHE A 149 -2.96 1.69 -24.03
C PHE A 149 -1.72 2.10 -23.24
N MET A 150 -1.70 1.85 -21.93
CA MET A 150 -0.54 2.20 -21.09
C MET A 150 0.72 1.44 -21.50
N GLU A 151 0.61 0.16 -21.83
CA GLU A 151 1.71 -0.66 -22.35
C GLU A 151 2.23 -0.12 -23.69
N SER A 152 1.35 0.39 -24.55
CA SER A 152 1.77 1.02 -25.81
C SER A 152 2.61 2.29 -25.64
N LEU A 153 2.51 2.96 -24.48
CA LEU A 153 3.29 4.17 -24.16
C LEU A 153 4.70 3.84 -23.64
N VAL A 154 4.95 2.61 -23.19
CA VAL A 154 6.22 2.26 -22.53
C VAL A 154 7.44 2.57 -23.40
N PRO A 155 7.50 2.17 -24.69
CA PRO A 155 8.67 2.45 -25.54
C PRO A 155 8.92 3.95 -25.74
N GLU A 156 7.85 4.73 -25.96
CA GLU A 156 7.92 6.19 -26.12
C GLU A 156 8.48 6.85 -24.85
N VAL A 157 7.98 6.43 -23.68
CA VAL A 157 8.41 6.98 -22.39
C VAL A 157 9.84 6.57 -22.08
N GLU A 158 10.21 5.30 -22.26
CA GLU A 158 11.59 4.84 -22.05
C GLU A 158 12.59 5.62 -22.91
N GLU A 159 12.27 5.89 -24.17
CA GLU A 159 13.11 6.70 -25.05
C GLU A 159 13.21 8.15 -24.57
N ALA A 160 12.07 8.80 -24.34
CA ALA A 160 12.00 10.21 -23.95
C ALA A 160 12.70 10.52 -22.62
N VAL A 161 12.67 9.59 -21.67
CA VAL A 161 13.29 9.75 -20.34
C VAL A 161 14.62 8.99 -20.21
N GLN A 162 15.14 8.41 -21.29
CA GLN A 162 16.34 7.55 -21.27
C GLN A 162 16.27 6.50 -20.14
N GLY A 163 15.08 5.95 -19.96
CA GLY A 163 14.71 5.13 -18.81
C GLY A 163 14.62 3.65 -19.14
N ARG A 164 14.21 2.90 -18.12
CA ARG A 164 13.91 1.48 -18.21
C ARG A 164 12.73 1.14 -17.31
N ARG A 165 11.81 0.32 -17.80
CA ARG A 165 10.74 -0.25 -16.98
C ARG A 165 11.31 -1.10 -15.85
N VAL A 166 10.79 -0.88 -14.65
CA VAL A 166 11.11 -1.67 -13.45
C VAL A 166 9.82 -2.25 -12.85
N ALA A 167 9.92 -3.43 -12.25
CA ALA A 167 8.81 -4.04 -11.52
C ALA A 167 8.64 -3.40 -10.13
N VAL A 168 9.77 -3.05 -9.50
CA VAL A 168 9.80 -2.40 -8.20
C VAL A 168 10.73 -1.18 -8.26
N GLU A 169 10.40 -0.17 -7.46
CA GLU A 169 11.22 1.02 -7.36
C GLU A 169 12.61 0.68 -6.83
N GLY A 170 13.66 1.05 -7.57
CA GLY A 170 15.06 0.79 -7.21
C GLY A 170 15.62 -0.56 -7.63
N GLU A 171 14.89 -1.34 -8.44
CA GLU A 171 15.39 -2.60 -9.03
C GLU A 171 16.70 -2.43 -9.80
N ASP A 172 16.90 -1.27 -10.42
CA ASP A 172 18.07 -0.93 -11.23
C ASP A 172 19.04 0.04 -10.54
N ASP A 173 18.91 0.24 -9.24
CA ASP A 173 19.88 1.00 -8.47
C ASP A 173 21.19 0.20 -8.37
N SER A 174 22.31 0.80 -8.74
CA SER A 174 23.62 0.24 -8.41
C SER A 174 23.89 0.43 -6.91
N ASP A 175 24.48 -0.58 -6.26
CA ASP A 175 24.87 -0.56 -4.83
C ASP A 175 25.82 0.61 -4.45
N SER A 176 26.36 1.32 -5.43
CA SER A 176 27.23 2.49 -5.28
C SER A 176 26.50 3.84 -5.13
N GLY A 177 25.18 3.85 -4.97
CA GLY A 177 24.36 5.08 -4.90
C GLY A 177 24.49 5.92 -3.62
N GLU A 178 25.65 5.99 -2.97
CA GLU A 178 25.95 7.10 -2.07
C GLU A 178 26.45 8.26 -2.95
N ALA A 179 25.61 9.26 -3.18
CA ALA A 179 26.05 10.49 -3.80
C ALA A 179 27.12 11.13 -2.90
N GLU A 180 28.39 11.11 -3.33
CA GLU A 180 29.47 11.86 -2.68
C GLU A 180 29.06 13.33 -2.59
N ASP A 181 29.01 13.81 -1.35
CA ASP A 181 28.62 15.16 -0.95
C ASP A 181 29.66 16.17 -1.48
N SER A 182 29.51 16.62 -2.73
CA SER A 182 30.34 17.69 -3.27
C SER A 182 29.93 19.03 -2.63
N LYS A 183 30.43 19.28 -1.42
CA LYS A 183 30.39 20.61 -0.81
C LYS A 183 31.10 21.60 -1.75
N PRO A 184 30.48 22.72 -2.14
CA PRO A 184 31.22 23.80 -2.75
C PRO A 184 32.17 24.37 -1.69
N ALA A 185 33.47 24.40 -2.01
CA ALA A 185 34.45 25.11 -1.22
C ALA A 185 34.06 26.59 -1.19
N ALA A 186 33.77 27.11 0.00
CA ALA A 186 33.61 28.54 0.22
C ALA A 186 34.96 29.22 -0.06
N GLY A 187 34.94 30.16 -1.02
CA GLY A 187 35.94 31.20 -1.18
C GLY A 187 35.39 32.52 -0.65
#